data_AF-A0A1Y2CSK6-F1
#
_entry.id   AF-A0A1Y2CSK6-F1
#
_cell.length_a   1.000
_cell.length_b   1.000
_cell.length_c   1.000
_cell.angle_alpha   90.00
_cell.angle_beta   90.00
_cell.angle_gamma   90.00
#
_symmetry.space_group_name_H-M   'P 1'
#
loop_
_entity.id
_entity.type
_entity.pdbx_description
1 polymer ?
#
loop_
_entity_poly.entity_id
_entity_poly.type
_entity_poly.pdbx_seq_one_letter_code
_entity_poly.pdbx_strand_id
1 'polypeptide(L)'
;MPDEALIALLIGNIECFDDSDIFKLIRCSKALYVMCNHDSVWRDRTIARFKGDFGPFSNSWKNTYKTRLQKERPDVELVLDVPLKVGFYSDYLFSSWRCSSVPLNDLCRSNAPENIDRREGLTMEQFVEEYDKPGKPVILTDVVTKWPAFKKWNMDYLESTVGDIVFRAESVDLPFKTYAAYAKHCRDNGGSFEEAPLYLFDKYFSARTKLADDFTVPEYFNQDLFQLLGANERPDYRWIIIGPPRSGSTFHLDPNSTSAWNAVITGSKKWLLFPPDCVPPGVFPSADGSEVTTPISLAEWFLNHYDEIKRWPVKPIECICRAGEIIYVPRGWWHCVMNLEESIALTQNFVNDCNLSQVCLNTCA
;
A
#
# COMPACT_ATOMS: atom_id res chain seq x y z
N MET A 1 16.17 -14.00 -24.60
CA MET A 1 14.94 -13.86 -23.81
C MET A 1 15.07 -12.57 -23.04
N PRO A 2 14.05 -11.68 -23.04
CA PRO A 2 14.06 -10.48 -22.21
C PRO A 2 14.27 -10.86 -20.73
N ASP A 3 14.94 -9.99 -19.97
CA ASP A 3 15.26 -10.23 -18.57
C ASP A 3 13.98 -10.38 -17.74
N GLU A 4 12.95 -9.60 -18.06
CA GLU A 4 11.61 -9.64 -17.46
C GLU A 4 10.94 -11.00 -17.68
N ALA A 5 11.06 -11.54 -18.90
CA ALA A 5 10.49 -12.84 -19.23
C ALA A 5 11.22 -13.97 -18.48
N LEU A 6 12.54 -13.86 -18.28
CA LEU A 6 13.28 -14.83 -17.49
C LEU A 6 12.90 -14.76 -16.01
N ILE A 7 12.78 -13.55 -15.43
CA ILE A 7 12.32 -13.37 -14.05
C ILE A 7 10.90 -13.91 -13.88
N ALA A 8 9.99 -13.61 -14.82
CA ALA A 8 8.63 -14.13 -14.81
C ALA A 8 8.61 -15.66 -14.90
N LEU A 9 9.52 -16.30 -15.64
CA LEU A 9 9.66 -17.76 -15.65
C LEU A 9 10.18 -18.30 -14.31
N LEU A 10 11.12 -17.61 -13.66
CA LEU A 10 11.66 -17.98 -12.34
C LEU A 10 10.60 -17.84 -11.23
N ILE A 11 9.67 -16.88 -11.37
CA ILE A 11 8.55 -16.65 -10.44
C ILE A 11 7.36 -17.58 -10.73
N GLY A 12 6.91 -17.65 -11.99
CA GLY A 12 5.61 -18.20 -12.36
C GLY A 12 5.56 -19.73 -12.50
N ASN A 13 6.71 -20.40 -12.58
CA ASN A 13 6.78 -21.85 -12.75
C ASN A 13 7.13 -22.58 -11.45
N ILE A 14 6.51 -22.20 -10.33
CA ILE A 14 6.74 -22.87 -9.03
C ILE A 14 6.37 -24.36 -9.12
N GLU A 15 5.38 -24.71 -9.96
CA GLU A 15 5.01 -26.11 -10.20
C GLU A 15 5.98 -26.85 -11.13
N CYS A 16 6.69 -26.14 -12.03
CA CYS A 16 7.60 -26.77 -12.99
C CYS A 16 9.07 -26.80 -12.52
N PHE A 17 9.44 -26.01 -11.52
CA PHE A 17 10.76 -26.03 -10.89
C PHE A 17 10.65 -26.52 -9.46
N ASP A 18 11.28 -27.66 -9.17
CA ASP A 18 11.43 -28.12 -7.80
C ASP A 18 12.23 -27.08 -6.98
N ASP A 19 12.09 -27.11 -5.65
CA ASP A 19 12.81 -26.22 -4.75
C ASP A 19 14.32 -26.29 -5.00
N SER A 20 14.82 -27.49 -5.35
CA SER A 20 16.22 -27.74 -5.66
C SER A 20 16.70 -27.14 -6.99
N ASP A 21 15.81 -26.88 -7.95
CA ASP A 21 16.19 -26.49 -9.31
C ASP A 21 16.66 -25.04 -9.38
N ILE A 22 16.01 -24.12 -8.67
CA ILE A 22 16.48 -22.73 -8.64
C ILE A 22 17.86 -22.62 -8.00
N PHE A 23 18.13 -23.45 -6.98
CA PHE A 23 19.42 -23.50 -6.31
C PHE A 23 20.51 -24.06 -7.24
N LYS A 24 20.16 -24.98 -8.15
CA LYS A 24 21.06 -25.42 -9.24
C LYS A 24 21.26 -24.29 -10.26
N LEU A 25 20.20 -23.61 -10.69
CA LEU A 25 20.25 -22.54 -11.70
C LEU A 25 21.17 -21.38 -11.29
N ILE A 26 21.17 -20.99 -10.01
CA ILE A 26 22.10 -19.97 -9.46
C ILE A 26 23.56 -20.26 -9.83
N ARG A 27 23.94 -21.53 -9.96
CA ARG A 27 25.32 -21.99 -10.22
C ARG A 27 25.64 -22.16 -11.71
N CYS A 28 24.65 -22.02 -12.59
CA CYS A 28 24.81 -22.33 -14.02
C CYS A 28 25.46 -21.20 -14.82
N SER A 29 25.30 -19.93 -14.42
CA SER A 29 25.95 -18.80 -15.09
C SER A 29 25.98 -17.54 -14.21
N LYS A 30 26.79 -16.55 -14.62
CA LYS A 30 26.82 -15.21 -14.02
C LYS A 30 25.46 -14.50 -14.05
N ALA A 31 24.76 -14.61 -15.18
CA ALA A 31 23.44 -14.00 -15.36
C ALA A 31 22.40 -14.67 -14.45
N LEU A 32 22.36 -16.00 -14.43
CA LEU A 32 21.43 -16.75 -13.57
C LEU A 32 21.74 -16.55 -12.09
N TYR A 33 23.01 -16.42 -11.71
CA TYR A 33 23.38 -16.02 -10.36
C TYR A 33 22.71 -14.69 -9.98
N VAL A 34 22.83 -13.66 -10.80
CA VAL A 34 22.23 -12.35 -10.48
C VAL A 34 20.70 -12.42 -10.47
N MET A 35 20.09 -12.98 -11.51
CA MET A 35 18.63 -13.06 -11.65
C MET A 35 17.97 -13.87 -10.53
N CYS A 36 18.52 -15.04 -10.20
CA CYS A 36 17.97 -15.90 -9.15
C CYS A 36 18.25 -15.38 -7.73
N ASN A 37 19.08 -14.33 -7.57
CA ASN A 37 19.30 -13.65 -6.29
C ASN A 37 18.49 -12.36 -6.17
N HIS A 38 17.67 -11.99 -7.15
CA HIS A 38 16.80 -10.84 -7.04
C HIS A 38 15.68 -11.09 -6.01
N ASP A 39 15.39 -10.10 -5.15
CA ASP A 39 14.50 -10.29 -4.01
C ASP A 39 13.05 -10.60 -4.40
N SER A 40 12.54 -10.03 -5.50
CA SER A 40 11.16 -10.31 -5.96
C SER A 40 10.93 -11.79 -6.26
N VAL A 41 11.94 -12.49 -6.79
CA VAL A 41 11.87 -13.93 -7.05
C VAL A 41 11.58 -14.69 -5.77
N TRP A 42 12.27 -14.35 -4.68
CA TRP A 42 12.09 -15.04 -3.41
C TRP A 42 10.86 -14.60 -2.66
N ARG A 43 10.45 -13.33 -2.76
CA ARG A 43 9.21 -12.84 -2.18
C ARG A 43 8.02 -13.61 -2.74
N ASP A 44 7.90 -13.61 -4.07
CA ASP A 44 6.75 -14.18 -4.75
C ASP A 44 6.73 -15.71 -4.60
N ARG A 45 7.89 -16.38 -4.62
CA ARG A 45 7.97 -17.83 -4.32
C ARG A 45 7.62 -18.13 -2.86
N THR A 46 8.05 -17.31 -1.90
CA THR A 46 7.70 -17.49 -0.48
C THR A 46 6.19 -17.38 -0.29
N ILE A 47 5.57 -16.34 -0.84
CA ILE A 47 4.13 -16.11 -0.75
C ILE A 47 3.36 -17.20 -1.49
N ALA A 48 3.73 -17.55 -2.71
CA ALA A 48 3.00 -18.55 -3.47
C ALA A 48 3.10 -19.96 -2.85
N ARG A 49 4.27 -20.35 -2.33
CA ARG A 49 4.47 -21.65 -1.71
C ARG A 49 3.86 -21.74 -0.31
N PHE A 50 4.24 -20.81 0.57
CA PHE A 50 3.92 -20.89 1.99
C PHE A 50 2.71 -20.04 2.38
N LYS A 51 2.17 -19.24 1.46
CA LYS A 51 1.08 -18.28 1.73
C LYS A 51 1.49 -17.36 2.87
N GLY A 52 0.71 -17.29 3.95
CA GLY A 52 1.08 -16.56 5.17
C GLY A 52 1.85 -17.36 6.22
N ASP A 53 2.15 -18.65 5.98
CA ASP A 53 2.81 -19.54 6.95
C ASP A 53 4.31 -19.68 6.72
N PHE A 54 5.00 -18.58 6.37
CA PHE A 54 6.46 -18.59 6.19
C PHE A 54 7.25 -18.35 7.50
N GLY A 55 6.57 -18.18 8.63
CA GLY A 55 7.22 -17.93 9.92
C GLY A 55 7.85 -16.54 10.02
N PRO A 56 8.75 -16.30 10.99
CA PRO A 56 9.35 -14.98 11.17
C PRO A 56 10.25 -14.60 9.98
N PHE A 57 10.16 -13.34 9.57
CA PHE A 57 10.99 -12.80 8.50
C PHE A 57 12.48 -12.88 8.86
N SER A 58 13.29 -13.50 8.00
CA SER A 58 14.68 -13.85 8.27
C SER A 58 15.68 -12.96 7.51
N ASN A 59 15.63 -11.64 7.72
CA ASN A 59 16.48 -10.62 7.09
C ASN A 59 16.39 -10.46 5.55
N SER A 60 15.89 -11.46 4.82
CA SER A 60 15.59 -11.37 3.39
C SER A 60 14.53 -12.40 3.01
N TRP A 61 13.86 -12.20 1.87
CA TRP A 61 12.90 -13.18 1.36
C TRP A 61 13.55 -14.52 1.06
N LYS A 62 14.76 -14.53 0.49
CA LYS A 62 15.51 -15.75 0.23
C LYS A 62 15.79 -16.56 1.49
N ASN A 63 16.25 -15.90 2.54
CA ASN A 63 16.53 -16.55 3.82
C ASN A 63 15.25 -17.01 4.51
N THR A 64 14.17 -16.24 4.40
CA THR A 64 12.84 -16.62 4.91
C THR A 64 12.36 -17.90 4.20
N TYR A 65 12.47 -17.96 2.87
CA TYR A 65 12.17 -19.14 2.08
C TYR A 65 12.99 -20.35 2.53
N LYS A 66 14.31 -20.21 2.59
CA LYS A 66 15.24 -21.28 2.98
C LYS A 66 14.94 -21.81 4.37
N THR A 67 14.75 -20.93 5.35
CA THR A 67 14.45 -21.31 6.74
C THR A 67 13.14 -22.09 6.82
N ARG A 68 12.08 -21.60 6.15
CA ARG A 68 10.78 -22.29 6.14
C ARG A 68 10.83 -23.60 5.38
N LEU A 69 11.56 -23.66 4.26
CA LEU A 69 11.76 -24.86 3.47
C LEU A 69 12.51 -25.92 4.27
N GLN A 70 13.62 -25.57 4.93
CA GLN A 70 14.40 -26.51 5.74
C GLN A 70 13.57 -27.14 6.87
N LYS A 71 12.64 -26.38 7.44
CA LYS A 71 11.71 -26.88 8.46
C LYS A 71 10.71 -27.90 7.91
N GLU A 72 10.25 -27.71 6.67
CA GLU A 72 9.33 -28.63 5.98
C GLU A 72 10.03 -29.85 5.39
N ARG A 73 11.22 -29.63 4.85
CA ARG A 73 12.03 -30.57 4.09
C ARG A 73 13.48 -30.52 4.60
N PRO A 74 13.78 -31.18 5.74
CA PRO A 74 15.12 -31.21 6.30
C PRO A 74 16.16 -31.90 5.41
N ASP A 75 15.70 -32.69 4.43
CA ASP A 75 16.48 -33.41 3.44
C ASP A 75 16.96 -32.54 2.26
N VAL A 76 16.35 -31.37 2.06
CA VAL A 76 16.75 -30.49 0.95
C VAL A 76 18.12 -29.89 1.23
N GLU A 77 19.04 -30.07 0.29
CA GLU A 77 20.35 -29.44 0.33
C GLU A 77 20.23 -27.97 -0.10
N LEU A 78 20.38 -27.06 0.87
CA LEU A 78 20.41 -25.62 0.59
C LEU A 78 21.76 -25.21 0.03
N VAL A 79 21.73 -24.38 -1.02
CA VAL A 79 22.94 -23.76 -1.54
C VAL A 79 23.35 -22.59 -0.63
N LEU A 80 24.62 -22.62 -0.21
CA LEU A 80 25.25 -21.53 0.53
C LEU A 80 25.25 -20.26 -0.31
N ASP A 81 24.86 -19.15 0.31
CA ASP A 81 24.97 -17.83 -0.33
C ASP A 81 26.45 -17.42 -0.34
N VAL A 82 27.08 -17.54 -1.51
CA VAL A 82 28.42 -17.02 -1.75
C VAL A 82 28.24 -15.65 -2.39
N PRO A 83 28.64 -14.55 -1.74
CA PRO A 83 28.61 -13.22 -2.36
C PRO A 83 29.61 -13.19 -3.52
N LEU A 84 29.11 -13.05 -4.75
CA LEU A 84 29.91 -12.96 -5.96
C LEU A 84 29.72 -11.58 -6.58
N LYS A 85 30.83 -10.89 -6.83
CA LYS A 85 30.82 -9.69 -7.67
C LYS A 85 30.86 -10.12 -9.13
N VAL A 86 29.81 -9.81 -9.88
CA VAL A 86 29.64 -10.22 -11.26
C VAL A 86 29.46 -9.00 -12.15
N GLY A 87 30.17 -8.95 -13.28
CA GLY A 87 29.90 -7.96 -14.32
C GLY A 87 28.66 -8.38 -15.10
N PHE A 88 27.51 -7.83 -14.74
CA PHE A 88 26.21 -8.08 -15.38
C PHE A 88 25.39 -6.79 -15.33
N TYR A 89 24.68 -6.49 -16.41
CA TYR A 89 23.81 -5.32 -16.52
C TYR A 89 22.45 -5.76 -17.03
N SER A 90 21.41 -5.20 -16.43
CA SER A 90 20.00 -5.43 -16.76
C SER A 90 19.25 -4.16 -16.42
N ASP A 91 18.56 -3.57 -17.39
CA ASP A 91 17.75 -2.36 -17.18
C ASP A 91 16.59 -2.64 -16.22
N TYR A 92 16.02 -3.85 -16.28
CA TYR A 92 14.97 -4.30 -15.37
C TYR A 92 15.46 -4.33 -13.92
N LEU A 93 16.56 -5.03 -13.65
CA LEU A 93 17.11 -5.13 -12.29
C LEU A 93 17.65 -3.77 -11.79
N PHE A 94 18.23 -2.97 -12.67
CA PHE A 94 18.70 -1.64 -12.32
C PHE A 94 17.54 -0.71 -11.93
N SER A 95 16.41 -0.76 -12.64
CA SER A 95 15.23 0.03 -12.34
C SER A 95 14.65 -0.31 -10.96
N SER A 96 14.46 -1.60 -10.66
CA SER A 96 14.03 -2.08 -9.34
C SER A 96 14.99 -1.64 -8.23
N TRP A 97 16.30 -1.83 -8.43
CA TRP A 97 17.33 -1.40 -7.49
C TRP A 97 17.31 0.12 -7.27
N ARG A 98 17.15 0.92 -8.33
CA ARG A 98 17.06 2.38 -8.25
C ARG A 98 15.84 2.79 -7.43
N CYS A 99 14.69 2.17 -7.68
CA CYS A 99 13.44 2.46 -6.97
C CYS A 99 13.53 2.12 -5.47
N SER A 100 14.17 1.01 -5.11
CA SER A 100 14.34 0.59 -3.70
C SER A 100 15.44 1.35 -2.96
N SER A 101 16.50 1.81 -3.65
CA SER A 101 17.70 2.38 -3.00
C SER A 101 17.64 3.88 -2.78
N VAL A 102 16.81 4.62 -3.54
CA VAL A 102 16.70 6.08 -3.37
C VAL A 102 16.18 6.40 -1.97
N PRO A 103 16.86 7.29 -1.20
CA PRO A 103 16.40 7.69 0.12
C PRO A 103 14.98 8.23 0.09
N LEU A 104 14.14 7.79 1.03
CA LEU A 104 12.70 8.09 1.01
C LEU A 104 12.41 9.60 1.03
N ASN A 105 13.19 10.38 1.79
CA ASN A 105 13.08 11.84 1.83
C ASN A 105 13.32 12.50 0.47
N ASP A 106 14.30 11.99 -0.29
CA ASP A 106 14.63 12.49 -1.61
C ASP A 106 13.58 12.10 -2.64
N LEU A 107 13.07 10.86 -2.54
CA LEU A 107 12.01 10.31 -3.37
C LEU A 107 10.71 11.10 -3.23
N CYS A 108 10.25 11.30 -2.00
CA CYS A 108 8.96 11.93 -1.69
C CYS A 108 8.99 13.45 -1.74
N ARG A 109 10.17 14.05 -1.95
CA ARG A 109 10.40 15.49 -1.81
C ARG A 109 9.77 16.00 -0.52
N SER A 110 10.21 15.48 0.63
CA SER A 110 9.55 15.75 1.92
C SER A 110 9.45 17.25 2.30
N ASN A 111 10.22 18.11 1.66
CA ASN A 111 10.15 19.58 1.78
C ASN A 111 9.25 20.28 0.73
N ALA A 112 8.51 19.52 -0.08
CA ALA A 112 7.62 20.08 -1.08
C ALA A 112 6.48 20.86 -0.39
N PRO A 113 6.06 22.01 -0.97
CA PRO A 113 5.04 22.86 -0.37
C PRO A 113 3.70 22.12 -0.25
N GLU A 114 3.10 22.18 0.93
CA GLU A 114 1.75 21.66 1.15
C GLU A 114 0.72 22.71 0.75
N ASN A 115 -0.28 22.31 -0.04
CA ASN A 115 -1.28 23.24 -0.60
C ASN A 115 -2.75 22.80 -0.36
N ILE A 116 -2.98 21.87 0.56
CA ILE A 116 -4.33 21.47 0.99
C ILE A 116 -4.81 22.37 2.15
N ASP A 117 -6.11 22.64 2.21
CA ASP A 117 -6.69 23.33 3.37
C ASP A 117 -6.71 22.41 4.61
N ARG A 118 -6.51 23.00 5.78
CA ARG A 118 -6.46 22.32 7.08
C ARG A 118 -7.41 23.03 8.04
N ARG A 119 -8.33 22.28 8.61
CA ARG A 119 -9.41 22.82 9.44
C ARG A 119 -9.56 22.08 10.76
N GLU A 120 -9.94 22.84 11.77
CA GLU A 120 -10.35 22.39 13.09
C GLU A 120 -11.71 23.01 13.44
N GLY A 121 -12.50 22.32 14.28
CA GLY A 121 -13.77 22.88 14.80
C GLY A 121 -14.80 23.22 13.73
N LEU A 122 -14.78 22.50 12.60
CA LEU A 122 -15.67 22.72 11.48
C LEU A 122 -17.09 22.28 11.82
N THR A 123 -18.13 23.08 11.55
CA THR A 123 -19.51 22.58 11.69
C THR A 123 -19.88 21.68 10.52
N MET A 124 -20.92 20.84 10.68
CA MET A 124 -21.42 19.99 9.59
C MET A 124 -21.85 20.83 8.37
N GLU A 125 -22.50 21.98 8.60
CA GLU A 125 -22.92 22.88 7.53
C GLU A 125 -21.73 23.46 6.78
N GLN A 126 -20.68 23.87 7.50
CA GLN A 126 -19.43 24.34 6.88
C GLN A 126 -18.76 23.24 6.07
N PHE A 127 -18.76 21.99 6.56
CA PHE A 127 -18.20 20.85 5.83
C PHE A 127 -18.91 20.67 4.49
N VAL A 128 -20.23 20.66 4.53
CA VAL A 128 -21.07 20.43 3.36
C VAL A 128 -20.92 21.56 2.34
N GLU A 129 -21.02 22.82 2.76
CA GLU A 129 -21.00 23.96 1.84
C GLU A 129 -19.60 24.28 1.29
N GLU A 130 -18.55 24.14 2.11
CA GLU A 130 -17.19 24.55 1.72
C GLU A 130 -16.40 23.43 1.03
N TYR A 131 -16.69 22.15 1.33
CA TYR A 131 -15.88 21.00 0.88
C TYR A 131 -16.66 19.94 0.13
N ASP A 132 -17.73 19.41 0.71
CA ASP A 132 -18.40 18.25 0.14
C ASP A 132 -19.16 18.59 -1.15
N LYS A 133 -20.04 19.61 -1.12
CA LYS A 133 -20.76 20.08 -2.32
C LYS A 133 -19.82 20.59 -3.41
N PRO A 134 -18.76 21.37 -3.11
CA PRO A 134 -17.80 21.79 -4.13
C PRO A 134 -16.82 20.70 -4.58
N GLY A 135 -16.81 19.54 -3.91
CA GLY A 135 -15.88 18.45 -4.22
C GLY A 135 -14.41 18.80 -3.94
N LYS A 136 -14.11 19.44 -2.80
CA LYS A 136 -12.76 19.87 -2.41
C LYS A 136 -12.17 19.02 -1.29
N PRO A 137 -10.95 18.48 -1.46
CA PRO A 137 -10.22 17.81 -0.38
C PRO A 137 -9.91 18.76 0.78
N VAL A 138 -9.90 18.21 2.00
CA VAL A 138 -9.55 18.94 3.23
C VAL A 138 -8.92 18.01 4.25
N ILE A 139 -8.02 18.54 5.07
CA ILE A 139 -7.54 17.84 6.27
C ILE A 139 -8.27 18.38 7.51
N LEU A 140 -8.78 17.46 8.32
CA LEU A 140 -9.38 17.70 9.63
C LEU A 140 -8.36 17.32 10.73
N THR A 141 -8.08 18.23 11.66
CA THR A 141 -6.98 18.07 12.63
C THR A 141 -7.43 17.73 14.06
N ASP A 142 -8.74 17.79 14.36
CA ASP A 142 -9.26 17.72 15.73
C ASP A 142 -10.17 16.51 15.99
N VAL A 143 -10.16 15.51 15.10
CA VAL A 143 -11.04 14.33 15.17
C VAL A 143 -10.33 13.13 15.80
N VAL A 144 -9.26 12.62 15.15
CA VAL A 144 -8.59 11.36 15.52
C VAL A 144 -8.01 11.41 16.94
N THR A 145 -7.52 12.58 17.35
CA THR A 145 -6.88 12.79 18.67
C THR A 145 -7.79 12.45 19.86
N LYS A 146 -9.11 12.41 19.64
CA LYS A 146 -10.13 12.06 20.64
C LYS A 146 -10.35 10.54 20.75
N TRP A 147 -9.95 9.75 19.76
CA TRP A 147 -10.20 8.31 19.71
C TRP A 147 -9.31 7.51 20.68
N PRO A 148 -9.83 6.42 21.30
CA PRO A 148 -9.00 5.45 21.99
C PRO A 148 -7.85 4.91 21.13
N ALA A 149 -8.08 4.67 19.84
CA ALA A 149 -7.08 4.17 18.89
C ALA A 149 -5.82 5.04 18.88
N PHE A 150 -5.96 6.37 18.85
CA PHE A 150 -4.84 7.31 18.83
C PHE A 150 -3.92 7.21 20.06
N LYS A 151 -4.49 6.81 21.21
CA LYS A 151 -3.74 6.68 22.47
C LYS A 151 -3.15 5.28 22.66
N LYS A 152 -3.82 4.25 22.14
CA LYS A 152 -3.50 2.84 22.39
C LYS A 152 -2.66 2.22 21.28
N TRP A 153 -2.98 2.51 20.02
CA TRP A 153 -2.48 1.74 18.90
C TRP A 153 -1.04 2.13 18.56
N ASN A 154 -0.19 1.12 18.55
CA ASN A 154 1.11 1.08 17.95
C ASN A 154 1.38 -0.39 17.56
N MET A 155 2.50 -0.67 16.87
CA MET A 155 2.79 -2.03 16.42
C MET A 155 2.85 -3.03 17.57
N ASP A 156 3.45 -2.67 18.71
CA ASP A 156 3.57 -3.55 19.88
C ASP A 156 2.19 -3.88 20.50
N TYR A 157 1.31 -2.89 20.59
CA TYR A 157 -0.06 -3.05 21.06
C TYR A 157 -0.84 -3.99 20.13
N LEU A 158 -0.77 -3.77 18.82
CA LEU A 158 -1.46 -4.62 17.85
C LEU A 158 -0.88 -6.04 17.83
N GLU A 159 0.44 -6.20 17.95
CA GLU A 159 1.06 -7.53 18.02
C GLU A 159 0.61 -8.29 19.27
N SER A 160 0.57 -7.64 20.43
CA SER A 160 0.10 -8.26 21.67
C SER A 160 -1.40 -8.58 21.68
N THR A 161 -2.23 -7.80 20.97
CA THR A 161 -3.69 -7.90 21.03
C THR A 161 -4.26 -8.78 19.92
N VAL A 162 -3.72 -8.68 18.71
CA VAL A 162 -4.24 -9.34 17.49
C VAL A 162 -3.15 -10.11 16.72
N GLY A 163 -1.99 -10.36 17.34
CA GLY A 163 -0.83 -11.00 16.69
C GLY A 163 -1.13 -12.32 15.98
N ASP A 164 -2.00 -13.15 16.54
CA ASP A 164 -2.38 -14.45 15.95
C ASP A 164 -3.54 -14.35 14.94
N ILE A 165 -4.21 -13.20 14.84
CA ILE A 165 -5.32 -12.99 13.92
C ILE A 165 -4.76 -12.77 12.51
N VAL A 166 -5.42 -13.37 11.52
CA VAL A 166 -5.05 -13.26 10.12
C VAL A 166 -5.60 -11.97 9.52
N PHE A 167 -4.70 -11.22 8.88
CA PHE A 167 -4.99 -10.01 8.12
C PHE A 167 -4.53 -10.16 6.67
N ARG A 168 -5.18 -9.42 5.78
CA ARG A 168 -4.80 -9.27 4.38
C ARG A 168 -3.70 -8.22 4.22
N ALA A 169 -2.56 -8.61 3.63
CA ALA A 169 -1.55 -7.70 3.12
C ALA A 169 -1.37 -7.93 1.62
N GLU A 170 -1.92 -7.01 0.81
CA GLU A 170 -2.00 -7.09 -0.64
C GLU A 170 -2.53 -8.45 -1.15
N SER A 171 -1.62 -9.35 -1.54
CA SER A 171 -1.90 -10.65 -2.15
C SER A 171 -1.88 -11.82 -1.16
N VAL A 172 -1.48 -11.58 0.10
CA VAL A 172 -1.27 -12.63 1.10
C VAL A 172 -2.10 -12.41 2.36
N ASP A 173 -2.66 -13.50 2.90
CA ASP A 173 -3.31 -13.53 4.21
C ASP A 173 -2.35 -14.17 5.23
N LEU A 174 -1.99 -13.44 6.28
CA LEU A 174 -1.00 -13.86 7.28
C LEU A 174 -1.34 -13.38 8.70
N PRO A 175 -0.87 -14.09 9.76
CA PRO A 175 -1.00 -13.59 11.12
C PRO A 175 -0.35 -12.22 11.29
N PHE A 176 -0.97 -11.31 12.05
CA PHE A 176 -0.46 -9.96 12.23
C PHE A 176 0.99 -9.94 12.76
N LYS A 177 1.36 -10.84 13.67
CA LYS A 177 2.73 -10.93 14.20
C LYS A 177 3.78 -11.24 13.11
N THR A 178 3.40 -12.04 12.11
CA THR A 178 4.27 -12.35 10.97
C THR A 178 4.47 -11.10 10.11
N TYR A 179 3.39 -10.36 9.86
CA TYR A 179 3.45 -9.08 9.16
C TYR A 179 4.26 -8.03 9.94
N ALA A 180 4.04 -7.92 11.25
CA ALA A 180 4.74 -6.97 12.12
C ALA A 180 6.25 -7.19 12.12
N ALA A 181 6.72 -8.46 12.16
CA ALA A 181 8.13 -8.79 12.05
C ALA A 181 8.74 -8.36 10.69
N TYR A 182 7.99 -8.55 9.60
CA TYR A 182 8.38 -8.08 8.27
C TYR A 182 8.44 -6.55 8.17
N ALA A 183 7.37 -5.86 8.61
CA ALA A 183 7.28 -4.41 8.59
C ALA A 183 8.39 -3.75 9.43
N LYS A 184 8.67 -4.32 10.61
CA LYS A 184 9.80 -3.93 11.46
C LYS A 184 11.13 -4.01 10.71
N HIS A 185 11.37 -5.10 9.99
CA HIS A 185 12.59 -5.22 9.19
C HIS A 185 12.68 -4.15 8.10
N CYS A 186 11.59 -3.86 7.39
CA CYS A 186 11.56 -2.80 6.39
C CYS A 186 11.86 -1.42 7.00
N ARG A 187 11.26 -1.13 8.15
CA ARG A 187 11.48 0.12 8.89
C ARG A 187 12.92 0.27 9.37
N ASP A 188 13.49 -0.78 9.96
CA ASP A 188 14.85 -0.75 10.51
C ASP A 188 15.93 -0.60 9.41
N ASN A 189 15.59 -0.90 8.14
CA ASN A 189 16.41 -0.61 6.96
C ASN A 189 16.10 0.76 6.31
N GLY A 190 15.42 1.67 7.02
CA GLY A 190 15.11 3.02 6.54
C GLY A 190 14.16 3.05 5.33
N GLY A 191 13.40 1.99 5.10
CA GLY A 191 12.55 1.83 3.93
C GLY A 191 13.31 1.47 2.64
N SER A 192 14.65 1.40 2.64
CA SER A 192 15.45 1.06 1.45
C SER A 192 15.77 -0.44 1.41
N PHE A 193 14.73 -1.26 1.38
CA PHE A 193 14.81 -2.72 1.31
C PHE A 193 14.09 -3.25 0.06
N GLU A 194 12.83 -2.85 -0.11
CA GLU A 194 12.01 -3.18 -1.27
C GLU A 194 11.51 -1.90 -1.94
N GLU A 195 11.28 -1.92 -3.25
CA GLU A 195 10.68 -0.78 -3.96
C GLU A 195 9.19 -0.58 -3.61
N ALA A 196 8.49 -1.68 -3.32
CA ALA A 196 7.09 -1.74 -2.93
C ALA A 196 6.93 -2.81 -1.84
N PRO A 197 7.15 -2.44 -0.56
CA PRO A 197 6.95 -3.36 0.56
C PRO A 197 5.49 -3.77 0.71
N LEU A 198 5.22 -5.00 1.18
CA LEU A 198 3.85 -5.47 1.41
C LEU A 198 3.06 -4.50 2.28
N TYR A 199 1.85 -4.16 1.83
CA TYR A 199 0.95 -3.25 2.52
C TYR A 199 -0.28 -3.96 3.10
N LEU A 200 -0.42 -3.94 4.43
CA LEU A 200 -1.60 -4.50 5.11
C LEU A 200 -2.80 -3.60 4.84
N PHE A 201 -3.82 -4.16 4.21
CA PHE A 201 -5.05 -3.49 3.79
C PHE A 201 -6.22 -4.46 3.99
N ASP A 202 -6.79 -4.49 5.20
CA ASP A 202 -7.74 -5.53 5.61
C ASP A 202 -9.12 -4.97 5.89
N LYS A 203 -10.12 -5.52 5.19
CA LYS A 203 -11.55 -5.15 5.30
C LYS A 203 -12.31 -5.91 6.38
N TYR A 204 -11.75 -7.01 6.86
CA TYR A 204 -12.40 -7.92 7.80
C TYR A 204 -11.99 -7.67 9.24
N PHE A 205 -11.08 -6.72 9.51
CA PHE A 205 -10.54 -6.44 10.83
C PHE A 205 -11.62 -6.20 11.87
N SER A 206 -12.70 -5.48 11.52
CA SER A 206 -13.81 -5.20 12.42
C SER A 206 -14.65 -6.43 12.75
N ALA A 207 -14.69 -7.43 11.87
CA ALA A 207 -15.41 -8.69 12.10
C ALA A 207 -14.56 -9.69 12.88
N ARG A 208 -13.23 -9.61 12.76
CA ARG A 208 -12.27 -10.53 13.39
C ARG A 208 -11.71 -10.04 14.73
N THR A 209 -11.86 -8.76 15.04
CA THR A 209 -11.23 -8.11 16.19
C THR A 209 -12.16 -7.07 16.84
N LYS A 210 -11.77 -6.58 18.02
CA LYS A 210 -12.44 -5.47 18.71
C LYS A 210 -11.83 -4.10 18.40
N LEU A 211 -10.96 -4.00 17.40
CA LEU A 211 -10.31 -2.74 17.03
C LEU A 211 -11.34 -1.69 16.57
N ALA A 212 -12.48 -2.10 16.02
CA ALA A 212 -13.54 -1.17 15.67
C ALA A 212 -14.17 -0.44 16.87
N ASP A 213 -14.02 -0.96 18.09
CA ASP A 213 -14.53 -0.33 19.32
C ASP A 213 -13.69 0.89 19.75
N ASP A 214 -12.49 1.05 19.19
CA ASP A 214 -11.53 2.10 19.55
C ASP A 214 -11.66 3.39 18.70
N PHE A 215 -12.65 3.48 17.82
CA PHE A 215 -12.94 4.69 17.05
C PHE A 215 -14.43 4.84 16.75
N THR A 216 -14.83 6.04 16.34
CA THR A 216 -16.19 6.31 15.84
C THR A 216 -16.10 7.00 14.49
N VAL A 217 -17.03 6.69 13.58
CA VAL A 217 -17.11 7.41 12.30
C VAL A 217 -17.37 8.90 12.60
N PRO A 218 -16.57 9.83 12.06
CA PRO A 218 -16.78 11.27 12.25
C PRO A 218 -18.15 11.71 11.76
N GLU A 219 -18.72 12.74 12.40
CA GLU A 219 -20.07 13.22 12.07
C GLU A 219 -20.21 13.66 10.60
N TYR A 220 -19.14 14.21 10.02
CA TYR A 220 -19.07 14.61 8.61
C TYR A 220 -19.35 13.48 7.62
N PHE A 221 -19.11 12.23 8.04
CA PHE A 221 -19.15 11.05 7.18
C PHE A 221 -20.20 10.02 7.64
N ASN A 222 -21.12 10.43 8.54
CA ASN A 222 -22.10 9.52 9.13
C ASN A 222 -23.25 9.16 8.18
N GLN A 223 -23.54 10.02 7.19
CA GLN A 223 -24.51 9.74 6.15
C GLN A 223 -23.88 8.79 5.16
N ASP A 224 -24.29 7.53 5.25
CA ASP A 224 -23.71 6.43 4.49
C ASP A 224 -24.83 5.57 3.90
N LEU A 225 -25.33 6.00 2.75
CA LEU A 225 -26.51 5.47 2.08
C LEU A 225 -26.34 4.03 1.61
N PHE A 226 -25.10 3.54 1.43
CA PHE A 226 -24.86 2.11 1.18
C PHE A 226 -25.28 1.21 2.35
N GLN A 227 -25.53 1.75 3.55
CA GLN A 227 -26.08 0.95 4.66
C GLN A 227 -27.47 0.39 4.32
N LEU A 228 -28.22 1.07 3.44
CA LEU A 228 -29.56 0.67 3.03
C LEU A 228 -29.58 -0.61 2.19
N LEU A 229 -28.45 -0.97 1.55
CA LEU A 229 -28.30 -2.24 0.83
C LEU A 229 -28.26 -3.47 1.76
N GLY A 230 -28.04 -3.25 3.06
CA GLY A 230 -27.85 -4.32 4.03
C GLY A 230 -26.50 -5.01 3.90
N ALA A 231 -26.18 -5.86 4.89
CA ALA A 231 -24.83 -6.42 5.05
C ALA A 231 -24.38 -7.35 3.90
N ASN A 232 -25.31 -7.92 3.14
CA ASN A 232 -25.01 -8.89 2.09
C ASN A 232 -24.74 -8.25 0.72
N GLU A 233 -25.36 -7.10 0.43
CA GLU A 233 -25.24 -6.42 -0.87
C GLU A 233 -24.35 -5.19 -0.82
N ARG A 234 -24.07 -4.67 0.38
CA ARG A 234 -23.18 -3.54 0.57
C ARG A 234 -21.74 -3.89 0.14
N PRO A 235 -21.10 -3.08 -0.73
CA PRO A 235 -19.67 -3.21 -1.03
C PRO A 235 -18.79 -3.04 0.22
N ASP A 236 -17.60 -3.63 0.19
CA ASP A 236 -16.59 -3.36 1.23
C ASP A 236 -16.32 -1.86 1.32
N TYR A 237 -16.22 -1.34 2.54
CA TYR A 237 -16.28 0.11 2.76
C TYR A 237 -15.36 0.61 3.86
N ARG A 238 -14.72 -0.28 4.63
CA ARG A 238 -13.84 0.10 5.73
C ARG A 238 -12.65 -0.81 5.80
N TRP A 239 -11.49 -0.22 6.03
CA TRP A 239 -10.23 -0.96 6.10
C TRP A 239 -9.35 -0.41 7.22
N ILE A 240 -8.62 -1.32 7.86
CA ILE A 240 -7.41 -0.97 8.58
C ILE A 240 -6.24 -1.08 7.62
N ILE A 241 -5.37 -0.07 7.68
CA ILE A 241 -4.25 0.05 6.77
C ILE A 241 -2.97 0.22 7.59
N ILE A 242 -2.01 -0.69 7.43
CA ILE A 242 -0.76 -0.69 8.19
C ILE A 242 0.38 -0.92 7.23
N GLY A 243 1.43 -0.09 7.27
CA GLY A 243 2.54 -0.21 6.32
C GLY A 243 3.86 0.33 6.86
N PRO A 244 5.01 -0.29 6.51
CA PRO A 244 6.32 0.30 6.75
C PRO A 244 6.55 1.53 5.84
N PRO A 245 7.62 2.31 6.05
CA PRO A 245 8.00 3.38 5.14
C PRO A 245 8.09 2.88 3.68
N ARG A 246 7.80 3.75 2.70
CA ARG A 246 7.72 3.49 1.25
C ARG A 246 6.50 2.68 0.76
N SER A 247 5.87 1.87 1.60
CA SER A 247 4.61 1.20 1.22
C SER A 247 3.47 2.23 1.01
N GLY A 248 2.43 1.84 0.29
CA GLY A 248 1.32 2.74 -0.02
C GLY A 248 0.46 2.27 -1.19
N SER A 249 -0.39 3.16 -1.70
CA SER A 249 -1.28 2.89 -2.84
C SER A 249 -0.90 3.77 -4.02
N THR A 250 -0.73 3.17 -5.21
CA THR A 250 -0.51 3.88 -6.49
C THR A 250 -1.73 4.73 -6.87
N PHE A 251 -1.64 5.49 -7.97
CA PHE A 251 -2.77 6.32 -8.41
C PHE A 251 -4.01 5.48 -8.70
N HIS A 252 -5.11 5.85 -8.06
CA HIS A 252 -6.41 5.24 -8.26
C HIS A 252 -7.53 6.25 -8.04
N LEU A 253 -8.74 5.82 -8.41
CA LEU A 253 -10.01 6.43 -8.04
C LEU A 253 -10.70 5.51 -7.05
N ASP A 254 -11.42 6.09 -6.09
CA ASP A 254 -12.31 5.30 -5.23
C ASP A 254 -13.43 4.65 -6.06
N PRO A 255 -13.73 3.36 -5.82
CA PRO A 255 -14.70 2.60 -6.61
C PRO A 255 -16.11 3.16 -6.48
N ASN A 256 -16.96 2.89 -7.47
CA ASN A 256 -18.37 3.30 -7.50
C ASN A 256 -18.61 4.81 -7.32
N SER A 257 -17.60 5.66 -7.58
CA SER A 257 -17.67 7.10 -7.32
C SER A 257 -18.02 7.49 -5.88
N THR A 258 -17.62 6.66 -4.91
CA THR A 258 -17.72 7.03 -3.48
C THR A 258 -16.74 8.15 -3.14
N SER A 259 -17.04 8.90 -2.09
CA SER A 259 -16.02 9.70 -1.40
C SER A 259 -15.39 8.85 -0.28
N ALA A 260 -14.21 9.24 0.19
CA ALA A 260 -13.52 8.54 1.26
C ALA A 260 -12.94 9.50 2.30
N TRP A 261 -12.66 8.96 3.49
CA TRP A 261 -11.83 9.61 4.49
C TRP A 261 -10.75 8.65 4.97
N ASN A 262 -9.55 9.17 5.23
CA ASN A 262 -8.42 8.39 5.75
C ASN A 262 -7.86 9.06 7.01
N ALA A 263 -8.00 8.39 8.15
CA ALA A 263 -7.54 8.83 9.46
C ALA A 263 -6.19 8.20 9.82
N VAL A 264 -5.16 9.02 10.00
CA VAL A 264 -3.81 8.56 10.36
C VAL A 264 -3.72 8.45 11.88
N ILE A 265 -3.57 7.23 12.38
CA ILE A 265 -3.44 6.94 13.82
C ILE A 265 -1.99 7.12 14.26
N THR A 266 -1.05 6.55 13.52
CA THR A 266 0.40 6.71 13.74
C THR A 266 1.12 6.93 12.40
N GLY A 267 2.31 7.52 12.48
CA GLY A 267 3.16 7.81 11.32
C GLY A 267 2.68 9.02 10.50
N SER A 268 3.07 9.03 9.23
CA SER A 268 2.73 10.11 8.31
C SER A 268 2.67 9.62 6.86
N LYS A 269 1.76 10.21 6.07
CA LYS A 269 1.47 9.81 4.70
C LYS A 269 1.60 10.99 3.76
N LYS A 270 2.38 10.83 2.69
CA LYS A 270 2.45 11.78 1.57
C LYS A 270 1.30 11.50 0.62
N TRP A 271 0.55 12.54 0.27
CA TRP A 271 -0.54 12.48 -0.68
C TRP A 271 -0.25 13.37 -1.89
N LEU A 272 -0.58 12.86 -3.07
CA LEU A 272 -0.83 13.68 -4.25
C LEU A 272 -2.24 13.41 -4.73
N LEU A 273 -3.00 14.47 -5.00
CA LEU A 273 -4.36 14.41 -5.50
C LEU A 273 -4.51 15.24 -6.77
N PHE A 274 -4.95 14.63 -7.86
CA PHE A 274 -5.30 15.32 -9.09
C PHE A 274 -6.84 15.43 -9.21
N PRO A 275 -7.36 16.57 -9.68
CA PRO A 275 -8.80 16.74 -9.87
C PRO A 275 -9.40 15.70 -10.83
N PRO A 276 -10.72 15.45 -10.77
CA PRO A 276 -11.37 14.40 -11.54
C PRO A 276 -11.10 14.40 -13.05
N ASP A 277 -11.03 15.58 -13.67
CA ASP A 277 -10.81 15.73 -15.11
C ASP A 277 -9.32 15.75 -15.51
N CYS A 278 -8.42 15.40 -14.58
CA CYS A 278 -6.98 15.50 -14.76
C CYS A 278 -6.30 14.16 -14.43
N VAL A 279 -6.15 13.31 -15.44
CA VAL A 279 -5.40 12.06 -15.30
C VAL A 279 -3.93 12.38 -14.97
N PRO A 280 -3.32 11.76 -13.93
CA PRO A 280 -1.92 11.99 -13.57
C PRO A 280 -0.95 11.55 -14.70
N PRO A 281 0.26 12.14 -14.79
CA PRO A 281 1.27 11.70 -15.75
C PRO A 281 1.64 10.23 -15.52
N GLY A 282 1.85 9.48 -16.61
CA GLY A 282 2.17 8.05 -16.56
C GLY A 282 1.02 7.13 -16.16
N VAL A 283 -0.20 7.67 -15.96
CA VAL A 283 -1.41 6.90 -15.64
C VAL A 283 -2.30 6.80 -16.89
N PHE A 284 -2.76 5.59 -17.18
CA PHE A 284 -3.57 5.30 -18.36
C PHE A 284 -4.82 4.49 -17.94
N PRO A 285 -5.95 5.15 -17.67
CA PRO A 285 -7.21 4.46 -17.46
C PRO A 285 -7.73 3.86 -18.77
N SER A 286 -8.39 2.70 -18.65
CA SER A 286 -9.24 2.12 -19.68
C SER A 286 -10.40 3.06 -20.05
N ALA A 287 -11.00 2.85 -21.23
CA ALA A 287 -12.05 3.73 -21.73
C ALA A 287 -13.30 3.80 -20.84
N ASP A 288 -13.59 2.71 -20.10
CA ASP A 288 -14.67 2.63 -19.12
C ASP A 288 -14.23 2.94 -17.68
N GLY A 289 -12.93 3.19 -17.46
CA GLY A 289 -12.34 3.47 -16.16
C GLY A 289 -12.26 2.27 -15.21
N SER A 290 -12.58 1.06 -15.66
CA SER A 290 -12.58 -0.17 -14.84
C SER A 290 -11.17 -0.66 -14.50
N GLU A 291 -10.24 -0.48 -15.44
CA GLU A 291 -8.82 -0.78 -15.28
C GLU A 291 -8.00 0.51 -15.35
N VAL A 292 -6.96 0.59 -14.51
CA VAL A 292 -6.00 1.70 -14.50
C VAL A 292 -4.60 1.14 -14.59
N THR A 293 -3.90 1.47 -15.68
CA THR A 293 -2.48 1.17 -15.80
C THR A 293 -1.68 2.29 -15.13
N THR A 294 -0.83 1.92 -14.18
CA THR A 294 0.07 2.83 -13.45
C THR A 294 1.50 2.30 -13.50
N PRO A 295 2.53 3.11 -13.19
CA PRO A 295 3.87 2.59 -12.95
C PRO A 295 3.85 1.50 -11.87
N ILE A 296 4.80 0.57 -11.96
CA ILE A 296 4.86 -0.66 -11.15
C ILE A 296 4.88 -0.33 -9.66
N SER A 297 5.58 0.73 -9.28
CA SER A 297 5.67 1.19 -7.90
C SER A 297 5.47 2.70 -7.80
N LEU A 298 5.10 3.14 -6.59
CA LEU A 298 5.11 4.56 -6.25
C LEU A 298 6.50 5.17 -6.50
N ALA A 299 7.56 4.45 -6.12
CA ALA A 299 8.93 4.93 -6.31
C ALA A 299 9.26 5.18 -7.78
N GLU A 300 8.85 4.29 -8.67
CA GLU A 300 9.00 4.48 -10.12
C GLU A 300 8.28 5.75 -10.59
N TRP A 301 7.04 5.96 -10.17
CA TRP A 301 6.28 7.17 -10.53
C TRP A 301 6.98 8.44 -10.03
N PHE A 302 7.40 8.47 -8.76
CA PHE A 302 8.08 9.64 -8.20
C PHE A 302 9.41 9.94 -8.90
N LEU A 303 10.16 8.92 -9.34
CA LEU A 303 11.44 9.11 -10.03
C LEU A 303 11.29 9.59 -11.47
N ASN A 304 10.23 9.16 -12.16
CA ASN A 304 10.08 9.38 -13.60
C ASN A 304 9.10 10.51 -13.94
N HIS A 305 8.06 10.72 -13.13
CA HIS A 305 6.92 11.58 -13.47
C HIS A 305 6.70 12.76 -12.51
N TYR A 306 7.25 12.73 -11.30
CA TYR A 306 7.00 13.80 -10.31
C TYR A 306 7.42 15.19 -10.83
N ASP A 307 8.55 15.30 -11.54
CA ASP A 307 8.99 16.60 -12.06
C ASP A 307 8.10 17.13 -13.21
N GLU A 308 7.31 16.27 -13.85
CA GLU A 308 6.35 16.67 -14.88
C GLU A 308 5.21 17.51 -14.29
N ILE A 309 4.88 17.34 -13.01
CA ILE A 309 3.80 18.10 -12.33
C ILE A 309 4.07 19.62 -12.37
N LYS A 310 5.34 20.03 -12.45
CA LYS A 310 5.75 21.45 -12.52
C LYS A 310 5.22 22.14 -13.77
N ARG A 311 5.00 21.39 -14.85
CA ARG A 311 4.50 21.87 -16.15
C ARG A 311 3.12 21.31 -16.48
N TRP A 312 2.51 20.56 -15.56
CA TRP A 312 1.22 19.95 -15.79
C TRP A 312 0.12 21.01 -15.88
N PRO A 313 -0.91 20.82 -16.72
CA PRO A 313 -1.95 21.82 -16.94
C PRO A 313 -2.66 22.29 -15.66
N VAL A 314 -2.83 21.36 -14.71
CA VAL A 314 -3.41 21.62 -13.39
C VAL A 314 -2.42 21.15 -12.33
N LYS A 315 -2.10 22.03 -11.38
CA LYS A 315 -1.24 21.64 -10.26
C LYS A 315 -2.01 20.69 -9.35
N PRO A 316 -1.42 19.52 -9.00
CA PRO A 316 -2.04 18.63 -8.04
C PRO A 316 -2.08 19.27 -6.65
N ILE A 317 -2.99 18.79 -5.81
CA ILE A 317 -2.91 18.98 -4.38
C ILE A 317 -1.83 18.03 -3.85
N GLU A 318 -0.95 18.54 -3.01
CA GLU A 318 0.15 17.83 -2.41
C GLU A 318 0.18 18.16 -0.91
N CYS A 319 0.22 17.13 -0.06
CA CYS A 319 0.23 17.34 1.39
C CYS A 319 0.82 16.14 2.16
N ILE A 320 1.12 16.35 3.44
CA ILE A 320 1.48 15.27 4.37
C ILE A 320 0.39 15.16 5.43
N CYS A 321 -0.38 14.07 5.41
CA CYS A 321 -1.33 13.76 6.47
C CYS A 321 -0.58 13.10 7.63
N ARG A 322 -0.59 13.74 8.80
CA ARG A 322 0.18 13.35 9.98
C ARG A 322 -0.70 12.60 10.98
N ALA A 323 -0.06 11.89 11.92
CA ALA A 323 -0.76 11.25 13.03
C ALA A 323 -1.70 12.24 13.74
N GLY A 324 -2.95 11.84 13.94
CA GLY A 324 -4.01 12.66 14.52
C GLY A 324 -4.90 13.38 13.50
N GLU A 325 -4.56 13.31 12.20
CA GLU A 325 -5.28 14.00 11.13
C GLU A 325 -6.13 13.04 10.29
N ILE A 326 -7.21 13.58 9.70
CA ILE A 326 -8.03 12.90 8.70
C ILE A 326 -7.95 13.69 7.40
N ILE A 327 -7.66 13.03 6.28
CA ILE A 327 -7.88 13.62 4.95
C ILE A 327 -9.25 13.17 4.41
N TYR A 328 -10.05 14.12 3.96
CA TYR A 328 -11.26 13.90 3.17
C TYR A 328 -10.90 13.91 1.67
N VAL A 329 -11.30 12.85 0.96
CA VAL A 329 -11.12 12.68 -0.48
C VAL A 329 -12.50 12.64 -1.14
N PRO A 330 -12.93 13.71 -1.81
CA PRO A 330 -14.18 13.72 -2.55
C PRO A 330 -14.11 12.75 -3.73
N ARG A 331 -15.27 12.26 -4.16
CA ARG A 331 -15.37 11.38 -5.33
C ARG A 331 -14.59 11.91 -6.54
N GLY A 332 -14.07 10.98 -7.34
CA GLY A 332 -13.43 11.27 -8.62
C GLY A 332 -12.04 11.86 -8.53
N TRP A 333 -11.50 12.19 -7.35
CA TRP A 333 -10.12 12.65 -7.23
C TRP A 333 -9.15 11.49 -7.41
N TRP A 334 -8.28 11.60 -8.42
CA TRP A 334 -7.13 10.71 -8.57
C TRP A 334 -6.18 10.92 -7.41
N HIS A 335 -5.77 9.86 -6.74
CA HIS A 335 -4.86 10.01 -5.62
C HIS A 335 -3.88 8.85 -5.47
N CYS A 336 -2.66 9.16 -5.04
CA CYS A 336 -1.68 8.19 -4.58
C CYS A 336 -1.20 8.55 -3.17
N VAL A 337 -0.79 7.53 -2.42
CA VAL A 337 -0.41 7.69 -1.01
C VAL A 337 0.85 6.91 -0.74
N MET A 338 1.88 7.55 -0.17
CA MET A 338 3.10 6.87 0.29
C MET A 338 3.29 7.08 1.80
N ASN A 339 3.55 6.00 2.53
CA ASN A 339 3.93 6.07 3.94
C ASN A 339 5.36 6.61 4.05
N LEU A 340 5.55 7.70 4.78
CA LEU A 340 6.87 8.28 5.05
C LEU A 340 7.55 7.60 6.25
N GLU A 341 6.73 6.99 7.11
CA GLU A 341 7.11 6.30 8.34
C GLU A 341 6.25 5.04 8.49
N GLU A 342 6.58 4.17 9.44
CA GLU A 342 5.67 3.08 9.83
C GLU A 342 4.34 3.67 10.30
N SER A 343 3.26 3.35 9.59
CA SER A 343 2.00 4.06 9.72
C SER A 343 0.83 3.10 9.93
N ILE A 344 -0.06 3.45 10.86
CA ILE A 344 -1.36 2.81 11.08
C ILE A 344 -2.43 3.83 10.73
N ALA A 345 -3.40 3.43 9.91
CA ALA A 345 -4.53 4.27 9.52
C ALA A 345 -5.83 3.47 9.42
N LEU A 346 -6.94 4.21 9.47
CA LEU A 346 -8.28 3.71 9.19
C LEU A 346 -8.84 4.50 8.02
N THR A 347 -9.48 3.83 7.07
CA THR A 347 -10.13 4.50 5.94
C THR A 347 -11.52 3.94 5.74
N GLN A 348 -12.47 4.80 5.34
CA GLN A 348 -13.78 4.35 4.88
C GLN A 348 -14.26 5.11 3.66
N ASN A 349 -14.96 4.38 2.80
CA ASN A 349 -15.70 4.91 1.68
C ASN A 349 -17.16 5.07 2.10
N PHE A 350 -17.79 6.16 1.68
CA PHE A 350 -19.17 6.46 2.06
C PHE A 350 -19.93 7.14 0.93
N VAL A 351 -21.25 6.99 0.98
CA VAL A 351 -22.19 7.60 0.04
C VAL A 351 -23.13 8.50 0.80
N ASN A 352 -23.25 9.75 0.37
CA ASN A 352 -24.11 10.75 0.97
C ASN A 352 -24.94 11.44 -0.13
N ASP A 353 -25.77 12.40 0.23
CA ASP A 353 -26.64 13.08 -0.73
C ASP A 353 -25.85 13.82 -1.83
N CYS A 354 -24.62 14.25 -1.54
CA CYS A 354 -23.75 14.98 -2.47
C CYS A 354 -23.16 14.09 -3.57
N ASN A 355 -22.97 12.79 -3.34
CA ASN A 355 -22.36 11.86 -4.30
C ASN A 355 -23.31 10.75 -4.81
N LEU A 356 -24.49 10.57 -4.20
CA LEU A 356 -25.45 9.52 -4.57
C LEU A 356 -25.78 9.45 -6.06
N SER A 357 -26.04 10.60 -6.70
CA SER A 357 -26.41 10.64 -8.12
C SER A 357 -25.36 10.02 -9.03
N GLN A 358 -24.07 10.29 -8.76
CA GLN A 358 -22.98 9.73 -9.53
C GLN A 358 -22.77 8.24 -9.22
N VAL A 359 -22.92 7.86 -7.96
CA VAL A 359 -22.85 6.46 -7.54
C VAL A 359 -23.90 5.64 -8.31
N CYS A 360 -25.15 6.10 -8.36
CA CYS A 360 -26.22 5.43 -9.10
C CYS A 360 -25.94 5.34 -10.62
N LEU A 361 -25.32 6.35 -11.22
CA LEU A 361 -24.94 6.30 -12.63
C LEU A 361 -23.87 5.24 -12.90
N ASN A 362 -22.89 5.11 -12.00
CA ASN A 362 -21.79 4.17 -12.16
C ASN A 362 -22.15 2.73 -11.79
N THR A 363 -23.11 2.51 -10.90
CA THR A 363 -23.51 1.14 -10.50
C THR A 363 -24.63 0.54 -11.34
N CYS A 364 -25.34 1.36 -12.13
CA CYS A 364 -26.39 0.90 -13.05
C CYS A 364 -25.90 0.70 -14.50
N ALA A 365 -24.68 1.13 -14.82
CA ALA A 365 -24.01 0.87 -16.09
C ALA A 365 -23.29 -0.48 -16.04
#